data_AF-A0A2N0ZY35-F1
#
_entry.id   AF-A0A2N0ZY35-F1
#
_cell.length_a   1.000
_cell.length_b   1.000
_cell.length_c   1.000
_cell.angle_alpha   90.00
_cell.angle_beta   90.00
_cell.angle_gamma   90.00
#
_symmetry.space_group_name_H-M   'P 1'
#
loop_
_entity.id
_entity.type
_entity.pdbx_description
1 polymer ?
#
loop_
_entity_poly.entity_id
_entity_poly.type
_entity_poly.pdbx_seq_one_letter_code
_entity_poly.pdbx_strand_id
1 'polypeptide(L)'
;MTDKPNGLWPFTLMVLSELDKLNLKPLKIEAHDPVDNESSDFLWGEIDLKSEFSMGEYLTISQYKGLFSSDIGEHAFVGGSVTFDGGTPFSEPTEKLATLVAANYAEKFAHAS
;
A
#
# COMPACT_ATOMS: atom_id res chain seq x y z
N MET A 1 13.50 6.60 -10.53
CA MET A 1 12.95 5.33 -10.01
C MET A 1 12.66 5.62 -8.54
N THR A 2 11.46 5.33 -8.04
CA THR A 2 11.22 5.40 -6.59
C THR A 2 12.10 4.33 -5.97
N ASP A 3 13.02 4.70 -5.08
CA ASP A 3 13.93 3.75 -4.45
C ASP A 3 13.09 2.75 -3.64
N LYS A 4 13.14 1.47 -4.04
CA LYS A 4 12.39 0.41 -3.38
C LYS A 4 13.13 0.03 -2.09
N PRO A 5 12.52 0.18 -0.90
CA PRO A 5 13.16 -0.21 0.35
C PRO A 5 13.37 -1.73 0.40
N ASN A 6 14.43 -2.14 1.10
CA ASN A 6 14.65 -3.55 1.41
C ASN A 6 13.64 -4.01 2.47
N GLY A 7 13.34 -5.31 2.48
CA GLY A 7 12.54 -5.92 3.55
C GLY A 7 11.03 -5.85 3.37
N LEU A 8 10.51 -5.43 2.21
CA LEU A 8 9.07 -5.48 1.94
C LEU A 8 8.49 -6.89 2.03
N TRP A 9 7.20 -6.99 2.34
CA TRP A 9 6.46 -8.24 2.30
C TRP A 9 6.50 -8.84 0.88
N PRO A 10 6.59 -10.18 0.75
CA PRO A 10 6.57 -10.85 -0.55
C PRO A 10 5.36 -10.46 -1.40
N PHE A 11 4.19 -10.31 -0.78
CA PHE A 11 2.97 -9.89 -1.47
C PHE A 11 3.08 -8.47 -2.03
N THR A 12 3.72 -7.54 -1.30
CA THR A 12 4.00 -6.18 -1.78
C THR A 12 4.87 -6.18 -3.03
N LEU A 13 5.85 -7.09 -3.12
CA LEU A 13 6.67 -7.24 -4.33
C LEU A 13 5.82 -7.66 -5.53
N MET A 14 4.82 -8.53 -5.33
CA MET A 14 3.90 -8.96 -6.38
C MET A 14 3.01 -7.82 -6.84
N VAL A 15 2.42 -7.07 -5.91
CA VAL A 15 1.58 -5.89 -6.23
C VAL A 15 2.37 -4.85 -7.01
N LEU A 16 3.61 -4.54 -6.60
CA LEU A 16 4.49 -3.63 -7.34
C LEU A 16 4.77 -4.11 -8.77
N SER A 17 4.95 -5.42 -8.97
CA SER A 17 5.12 -5.99 -10.31
C SER A 17 3.88 -5.83 -11.18
N GLU A 18 2.67 -5.87 -10.61
CA GLU A 18 1.43 -5.62 -11.34
C GLU A 18 1.24 -4.12 -11.64
N LEU A 19 1.59 -3.23 -10.72
CA LEU A 19 1.58 -1.79 -10.94
C LEU A 19 2.53 -1.36 -12.06
N ASP A 20 3.73 -1.96 -12.12
CA ASP A 20 4.69 -1.72 -13.19
C ASP A 20 4.10 -2.09 -14.57
N LYS A 21 3.31 -3.16 -14.68
CA LYS A 21 2.60 -3.53 -15.93
C LYS A 21 1.57 -2.49 -16.35
N LEU A 22 1.00 -1.76 -15.39
CA LEU A 22 0.05 -0.65 -15.61
C LEU A 22 0.75 0.70 -15.84
N ASN A 23 2.09 0.74 -15.84
CA ASN A 23 2.90 1.97 -15.85
C ASN A 23 2.59 2.91 -14.68
N LEU A 24 2.14 2.38 -13.54
CA LEU A 24 1.87 3.14 -12.33
C LEU A 24 3.01 2.98 -11.33
N LYS A 25 3.34 4.07 -10.64
CA LYS A 25 4.40 4.09 -9.62
C LYS A 25 3.90 4.80 -8.37
N PRO A 26 4.00 4.16 -7.19
CA PRO A 26 3.80 4.86 -5.95
C PRO A 26 4.76 6.05 -5.80
N LEU A 27 4.23 7.14 -5.24
CA LEU A 27 5.00 8.35 -4.93
C LEU A 27 6.07 8.05 -3.87
N LYS A 28 5.72 7.21 -2.90
CA LYS A 28 6.58 6.77 -1.81
C LYS A 28 6.23 5.32 -1.45
N ILE A 29 7.25 4.56 -1.06
CA ILE A 29 7.10 3.20 -0.54
C ILE A 29 7.73 3.19 0.85
N GLU A 30 6.99 2.73 1.85
CA GLU A 30 7.49 2.52 3.20
C GLU A 30 7.38 1.04 3.53
N ALA A 31 8.50 0.46 4.00
CA ALA A 31 8.49 -0.91 4.47
C ALA A 31 7.96 -0.98 5.90
N HIS A 32 7.34 -2.13 6.21
CA HIS A 32 6.99 -2.52 7.55
C HIS A 32 8.22 -2.52 8.49
N ASP A 33 7.99 -2.45 9.80
CA ASP A 33 9.05 -2.55 10.80
C ASP A 33 9.58 -4.00 10.84
N PRO A 34 10.88 -4.23 10.58
CA PRO A 34 11.44 -5.58 10.56
C PRO A 34 11.38 -6.33 11.90
N VAL A 35 11.13 -5.64 13.02
CA VAL A 35 10.93 -6.28 14.33
C VAL A 35 9.47 -6.55 14.67
N ASP A 36 8.53 -5.97 13.92
CA ASP A 36 7.09 -6.15 14.09
C ASP A 36 6.51 -6.89 12.89
N ASN A 37 6.26 -8.19 13.07
CA ASN A 37 5.74 -9.07 12.03
C ASN A 37 4.27 -8.86 11.68
N GLU A 38 3.57 -7.96 12.39
CA GLU A 38 2.18 -7.56 12.10
C GLU A 38 2.11 -6.16 11.48
N SER A 39 3.25 -5.46 11.39
CA SER A 39 3.32 -4.15 10.74
C SER A 39 3.15 -4.24 9.22
N SER A 40 2.72 -3.13 8.61
CA SER A 40 2.30 -3.08 7.21
C SER A 40 3.30 -2.35 6.33
N ASP A 41 3.38 -2.74 5.06
CA ASP A 41 4.00 -1.92 4.04
C ASP A 41 2.99 -0.85 3.58
N PHE A 42 3.48 0.31 3.15
CA PHE A 42 2.66 1.42 2.64
C PHE A 42 3.10 1.82 1.24
N LEU A 43 2.15 1.85 0.31
CA LEU A 43 2.33 2.35 -1.05
C LEU A 43 1.52 3.64 -1.22
N TRP A 44 2.21 4.79 -1.21
CA TRP A 44 1.57 6.11 -1.24
C TRP A 44 1.17 6.52 -2.65
N GLY A 45 -0.12 6.78 -2.84
CA GLY A 45 -0.69 7.27 -4.10
C GLY A 45 -0.81 8.79 -4.15
N GLU A 46 -1.08 9.43 -3.01
CA GLU A 46 -1.13 10.88 -2.86
C GLU A 46 -0.36 11.32 -1.61
N ILE A 47 0.34 12.46 -1.70
CA ILE A 47 1.05 13.07 -0.57
C ILE A 47 0.76 14.56 -0.56
N ASP A 48 0.17 15.07 0.53
CA ASP A 48 0.05 16.52 0.73
C ASP A 48 1.39 17.08 1.20
N LEU A 49 2.13 17.64 0.25
CA LEU A 49 3.44 18.28 0.46
C LEU A 49 3.38 19.54 1.33
N LYS A 50 2.20 20.10 1.62
CA LYS A 50 2.04 21.26 2.51
C LYS A 50 1.98 20.86 3.98
N SER A 51 1.83 19.58 4.26
CA SER A 51 1.79 19.05 5.62
C SER A 51 3.19 18.71 6.12
N GLU A 52 3.58 19.24 7.28
CA GLU A 52 4.82 18.86 7.97
C GLU A 52 4.80 17.40 8.46
N PHE A 53 3.65 16.72 8.38
CA PHE A 53 3.41 15.40 8.96
C PHE A 53 3.14 14.29 7.92
N SER A 54 3.42 14.53 6.63
CA SER A 54 3.19 13.55 5.54
C SER A 54 1.73 13.03 5.50
N MET A 55 0.78 13.93 5.30
CA MET A 55 -0.61 13.56 5.02
C MET A 55 -0.75 12.98 3.62
N GLY A 56 -1.76 12.14 3.41
CA GLY A 56 -2.05 11.60 2.09
C GLY A 56 -2.80 10.28 2.13
N GLU A 57 -2.97 9.71 0.95
CA GLU A 57 -3.66 8.45 0.73
C GLU A 57 -2.69 7.36 0.26
N TYR A 58 -2.88 6.17 0.78
CA TYR A 58 -1.97 5.04 0.58
C TYR A 58 -2.73 3.72 0.54
N LEU A 59 -2.10 2.74 -0.08
CA LEU A 59 -2.46 1.33 0.04
C LEU A 59 -1.58 0.70 1.13
N THR A 60 -2.20 0.10 2.14
CA THR A 60 -1.52 -0.76 3.11
C THR A 60 -1.46 -2.19 2.61
N ILE A 61 -0.40 -2.89 2.98
CA ILE A 61 -0.31 -4.34 2.83
C ILE A 61 0.15 -4.92 4.17
N SER A 62 -0.76 -5.64 4.83
CA SER A 62 -0.54 -6.23 6.16
C SER A 62 -0.31 -7.73 6.04
N GLN A 63 0.45 -8.30 6.99
CA GLN A 63 0.66 -9.73 7.11
C GLN A 63 0.05 -10.23 8.43
N TYR A 64 -0.57 -11.41 8.38
CA TYR A 64 -0.92 -12.16 9.58
C TYR A 64 -0.74 -13.65 9.34
N LYS A 65 0.21 -14.27 10.05
CA LYS A 65 0.48 -15.73 9.99
C LYS A 65 0.69 -16.28 8.57
N GLY A 66 1.36 -15.50 7.72
CA GLY A 66 1.67 -15.86 6.34
C GLY A 66 0.58 -15.47 5.32
N LEU A 67 -0.56 -14.98 5.79
CA LEU A 67 -1.63 -14.45 4.94
C LEU A 67 -1.47 -12.93 4.82
N PHE A 68 -2.03 -12.37 3.74
CA PHE A 68 -1.94 -10.96 3.44
C PHE A 68 -3.31 -10.33 3.21
N SER A 69 -3.46 -9.11 3.69
CA SER A 69 -4.58 -8.23 3.37
C SER A 69 -4.03 -6.90 2.84
N SER A 70 -4.91 -6.13 2.22
CA SER A 70 -4.56 -4.81 1.72
C SER A 70 -5.75 -3.87 1.87
N ASP A 71 -5.52 -2.61 2.18
CA ASP A 71 -6.59 -1.62 2.29
C ASP A 71 -6.15 -0.23 1.82
N ILE A 72 -7.09 0.59 1.38
CA ILE A 72 -6.83 2.00 1.09
C ILE A 72 -7.08 2.79 2.37
N GLY A 73 -6.03 3.46 2.86
CA GLY A 73 -6.09 4.32 4.01
C GLY A 73 -5.83 5.78 3.65
N GLU A 74 -6.34 6.66 4.51
CA GLU A 74 -6.02 8.09 4.51
C GLU A 74 -5.31 8.42 5.83
N HIS A 75 -4.24 9.23 5.79
CA HIS A 75 -3.64 9.82 6.98
C HIS A 75 -4.12 11.27 7.15
N ALA A 76 -5.15 11.48 7.96
CA ALA A 76 -5.63 12.80 8.37
C ALA A 76 -5.24 13.08 9.84
N PHE A 77 -4.69 14.27 10.13
CA PHE A 77 -4.24 14.64 11.48
C PHE A 77 -5.42 14.84 12.46
N VAL A 78 -5.16 14.48 13.73
CA VAL A 78 -6.00 14.58 14.95
C VAL A 78 -7.07 13.52 15.16
N GLY A 79 -6.68 12.39 15.77
CA GLY A 79 -7.59 11.48 16.49
C GLY A 79 -8.64 10.77 15.64
N GLY A 80 -8.57 10.89 14.31
CA GLY A 80 -9.39 10.16 13.37
C GLY A 80 -8.88 8.74 13.22
N SER A 81 -9.73 7.76 13.50
CA SER A 81 -9.48 6.36 13.18
C SER A 81 -8.97 6.23 11.74
N VAL A 82 -7.96 5.40 11.51
CA VAL A 82 -7.69 4.88 10.16
C VAL A 82 -8.99 4.24 9.69
N THR A 83 -9.66 4.85 8.72
CA THR A 83 -10.87 4.29 8.14
C THR A 83 -10.43 3.26 7.12
N PHE A 84 -10.45 2.01 7.55
CA PHE A 84 -10.29 0.82 6.73
C PHE A 84 -11.62 0.58 6.02
N ASP A 85 -11.76 1.04 4.77
CA ASP A 85 -12.99 0.87 4.00
C ASP A 85 -12.68 0.07 2.73
N GLY A 86 -12.92 -1.24 2.78
CA GLY A 86 -12.81 -2.12 1.61
C GLY A 86 -11.58 -3.03 1.56
N GLY A 87 -10.89 -3.22 2.68
CA GLY A 87 -9.73 -4.11 2.75
C GLY A 87 -10.00 -5.54 2.24
N THR A 88 -9.03 -6.12 1.54
CA THR A 88 -9.12 -7.52 1.11
C THR A 88 -9.04 -8.46 2.33
N PRO A 89 -9.75 -9.59 2.33
CA PRO A 89 -9.61 -10.57 3.41
C PRO A 89 -8.20 -11.15 3.40
N PHE A 90 -7.67 -11.46 4.59
CA PHE A 90 -6.39 -12.16 4.72
C PHE A 90 -6.39 -13.45 3.90
N SER A 91 -5.54 -13.48 2.88
CA SER A 91 -5.49 -14.52 1.86
C SER A 91 -4.05 -14.85 1.47
N GLU A 92 -3.85 -16.00 0.83
CA GLU A 92 -2.55 -16.38 0.27
C GLU A 92 -2.10 -15.38 -0.83
N PRO A 93 -0.79 -15.10 -0.94
CA PRO A 93 -0.26 -14.16 -1.93
C PRO A 93 -0.29 -14.79 -3.32
N THR A 94 -1.38 -14.55 -4.05
CA THR A 94 -1.57 -15.05 -5.42
C THR A 94 -1.44 -13.93 -6.43
N GLU A 95 -1.05 -14.26 -7.67
CA GLU A 95 -1.04 -13.28 -8.78
C GLU A 95 -2.41 -12.64 -8.98
N LYS A 96 -3.49 -13.44 -8.90
CA LYS A 96 -4.86 -12.93 -9.02
C LYS A 96 -5.18 -11.86 -7.96
N LEU A 97 -4.77 -12.08 -6.72
CA LEU A 97 -4.96 -11.11 -5.65
C LEU A 97 -4.09 -9.87 -5.87
N ALA A 98 -2.83 -10.06 -6.27
CA ALA A 98 -1.93 -8.94 -6.58
C ALA A 98 -2.48 -8.06 -7.72
N THR A 99 -3.03 -8.67 -8.77
CA THR A 99 -3.67 -7.94 -9.88
C THR A 99 -4.90 -7.18 -9.42
N LEU A 100 -5.74 -7.77 -8.57
CA LEU A 100 -6.90 -7.08 -7.99
C LEU A 100 -6.46 -5.86 -7.16
N VAL A 101 -5.48 -6.04 -6.29
CA VAL A 101 -4.96 -4.96 -5.44
C VAL A 101 -4.33 -3.84 -6.26
N ALA A 102 -3.55 -4.18 -7.30
CA ALA A 102 -2.99 -3.20 -8.23
C ALA A 102 -4.06 -2.46 -9.03
N ALA A 103 -5.16 -3.15 -9.42
CA ALA A 103 -6.29 -2.51 -10.09
C ALA A 103 -7.04 -1.54 -9.15
N ASN A 104 -7.24 -1.90 -7.88
CA ASN A 104 -7.84 -1.01 -6.89
C ASN A 104 -6.97 0.23 -6.64
N TYR A 105 -5.65 0.03 -6.55
CA TYR A 105 -4.69 1.14 -6.47
C TYR A 105 -4.80 2.06 -7.71
N ALA A 106 -4.86 1.47 -8.90
CA ALA A 106 -4.99 2.22 -10.14
C ALA A 106 -6.31 3.00 -10.21
N GLU A 107 -7.43 2.39 -9.86
CA GLU A 107 -8.74 3.05 -9.83
C GLU A 107 -8.72 4.26 -8.89
N LYS A 108 -8.07 4.12 -7.73
CA LYS A 108 -7.97 5.19 -6.74
C LYS A 108 -7.01 6.31 -7.17
N PHE A 109 -5.84 5.99 -7.71
CA PHE A 109 -4.74 6.96 -7.86
C PHE A 109 -4.33 7.28 -9.31
N ALA A 110 -4.82 6.57 -10.32
CA ALA A 110 -4.43 6.83 -11.71
C ALA A 110 -4.93 8.18 -12.26
N HIS A 111 -5.82 8.86 -11.54
CA HIS A 111 -6.30 10.20 -11.88
C HIS A 111 -5.47 11.34 -11.25
N ALA A 112 -4.57 11.04 -10.31
CA ALA A 112 -3.66 12.00 -9.72
C ALA A 112 -2.41 12.16 -10.61
N SER A 113 -2.59 12.74 -11.80
CA SER A 113 -1.51 13.07 -12.76
C SER A 113 -1.36 14.56 -12.96
#